data_AF-A0A519DB66-F1
#
_entry.id   AF-A0A519DB66-F1
#
_cell.length_a   1.000
_cell.length_b   1.000
_cell.length_c   1.000
_cell.angle_alpha   90.00
_cell.angle_beta   90.00
_cell.angle_gamma   90.00
#
_symmetry.space_group_name_H-M   'P 1'
#
loop_
_entity.id
_entity.type
_entity.pdbx_description
1 polymer ?
#
loop_
_entity_poly.entity_id
_entity_poly.type
_entity_poly.pdbx_seq_one_letter_code
_entity_poly.pdbx_strand_id
1 'polypeptide(L)'
;MDVAILGSPKMALECAHSIFDETPSAHVTIYTEEAEIGFPEIPFSEEIVLSQALATIPENWYSTIPNGIDQDTPSKTAHSWLTKILAIRLASRGGQFLLRTTILEIDEDRQEISFRGGGSIGSGVDSYDELYDFR
;
A
#
# COMPACT_ATOMS: atom_id res chain seq x y z
N MET A 1 6.40 12.52 12.23
CA MET A 1 5.51 12.74 11.09
C MET A 1 4.79 11.44 10.87
N ASP A 2 3.57 11.39 11.38
CA ASP A 2 2.68 10.25 11.29
C ASP A 2 1.80 10.44 10.06
N VAL A 3 1.93 9.55 9.09
CA VAL A 3 1.19 9.62 7.83
C VAL A 3 0.20 8.48 7.77
N ALA A 4 -1.06 8.82 7.58
CA ALA A 4 -2.12 7.86 7.33
C ALA A 4 -2.43 7.81 5.82
N ILE A 5 -2.41 6.60 5.26
CA ILE A 5 -2.77 6.33 3.88
C ILE A 5 -3.96 5.37 3.88
N LEU A 6 -5.06 5.76 3.25
CA LEU A 6 -6.27 4.95 3.16
C LEU A 6 -6.32 4.27 1.79
N GLY A 7 -6.50 2.95 1.78
CA GLY A 7 -6.45 2.14 0.56
C GLY A 7 -5.05 1.62 0.24
N SER A 8 -5.01 0.60 -0.63
CA SER A 8 -3.76 -0.05 -1.05
C SER A 8 -3.58 -0.24 -2.57
N PRO A 9 -4.16 0.61 -3.47
CA PRO A 9 -3.82 0.52 -4.89
C PRO A 9 -2.34 0.88 -5.11
N LYS A 10 -1.81 0.53 -6.30
CA LYS A 10 -0.41 0.84 -6.68
C LYS A 10 0.00 2.28 -6.35
N MET A 11 -0.84 3.27 -6.65
CA MET A 11 -0.54 4.69 -6.39
C MET A 11 -0.37 5.01 -4.89
N ALA A 12 -1.09 4.34 -4.00
CA ALA A 12 -0.94 4.52 -2.56
C ALA A 12 0.43 4.00 -2.09
N LEU A 13 0.88 2.86 -2.65
CA LEU A 13 2.20 2.29 -2.35
C LEU A 13 3.32 3.18 -2.89
N GLU A 14 3.16 3.73 -4.10
CA GLU A 14 4.11 4.69 -4.68
C GLU A 14 4.19 5.98 -3.86
N CYS A 15 3.04 6.52 -3.42
CA CYS A 15 2.98 7.66 -2.51
C CYS A 15 3.77 7.40 -1.23
N ALA A 16 3.53 6.25 -0.58
CA ALA A 16 4.25 5.86 0.64
C ALA A 16 5.76 5.73 0.42
N HIS A 17 6.20 5.19 -0.72
CA HIS A 17 7.61 5.11 -1.06
C HIS A 17 8.26 6.48 -1.26
N SER A 18 7.58 7.40 -1.95
CA SER A 18 8.03 8.79 -2.09
C SER A 18 8.20 9.47 -0.74
N ILE A 19 7.23 9.28 0.18
CA ILE A 19 7.30 9.82 1.54
C ILE A 19 8.54 9.31 2.26
N PHE A 20 8.88 8.03 2.14
CA PHE A 20 10.11 7.50 2.73
C PHE A 20 11.39 7.96 2.02
N ASP A 21 11.34 8.30 0.72
CA ASP A 21 12.49 8.87 0.02
C ASP A 21 12.76 10.32 0.50
N GLU A 22 11.70 11.10 0.73
CA GLU A 22 11.78 12.50 1.19
C GLU A 22 12.02 12.60 2.70
N THR A 23 11.32 11.79 3.48
CA THR A 23 11.34 11.77 4.95
C THR A 23 11.54 10.33 5.46
N PRO A 24 12.77 9.81 5.49
CA PRO A 24 13.05 8.42 5.89
C PRO A 24 12.61 8.06 7.32
N SER A 25 12.40 9.06 8.19
CA SER A 25 11.94 8.88 9.57
C SER A 25 10.42 9.00 9.73
N ALA A 26 9.65 9.11 8.65
CA ALA A 26 8.19 9.15 8.71
C ALA A 26 7.63 7.81 9.22
N HIS A 27 6.53 7.88 9.96
CA HIS A 27 5.76 6.71 10.36
C HIS A 27 4.55 6.59 9.43
N VAL A 28 4.65 5.74 8.43
CA VAL A 28 3.60 5.56 7.42
C VAL A 28 2.74 4.35 7.76
N THR A 29 1.44 4.58 7.99
CA THR A 29 0.44 3.54 8.23
C THR A 29 -0.55 3.48 7.08
N ILE A 30 -0.68 2.31 6.47
CA ILE A 30 -1.62 2.02 5.39
C ILE A 30 -2.80 1.23 5.94
N TYR A 31 -4.00 1.80 5.84
CA TYR A 31 -5.26 1.19 6.24
C TYR A 31 -5.95 0.62 5.01
N THR A 32 -6.27 -0.68 5.02
CA THR A 32 -6.92 -1.30 3.89
C THR A 32 -7.88 -2.41 4.32
N GLU A 33 -9.03 -2.47 3.64
CA GLU A 33 -10.03 -3.53 3.85
C GLU A 33 -9.59 -4.87 3.26
N GLU A 34 -8.59 -4.85 2.37
CA GLU A 34 -8.05 -6.04 1.73
C GLU A 34 -7.42 -7.00 2.75
N ALA A 35 -7.55 -8.30 2.47
CA ALA A 35 -6.91 -9.36 3.24
C ALA A 35 -5.41 -9.40 3.00
N GLU A 36 -5.01 -9.08 1.77
CA GLU A 36 -3.65 -9.18 1.27
C GLU A 36 -3.45 -8.18 0.14
N ILE A 37 -2.38 -7.40 0.23
CA ILE A 37 -2.04 -6.43 -0.81
C ILE A 37 -1.45 -7.14 -2.02
N GLY A 38 -1.97 -6.78 -3.20
CA GLY A 38 -1.61 -7.37 -4.48
C GLY A 38 -2.49 -8.55 -4.88
N PHE A 39 -3.28 -9.12 -3.97
CA PHE A 39 -4.21 -10.21 -4.28
C PHE A 39 -5.62 -9.87 -3.75
N PRO A 40 -6.24 -8.81 -4.29
CA PRO A 40 -7.53 -8.34 -3.80
C PRO A 40 -8.65 -9.35 -4.05
N GLU A 41 -9.71 -9.28 -3.24
CA GLU A 41 -10.90 -10.14 -3.41
C GLU A 41 -11.57 -9.89 -4.78
N ILE A 42 -11.55 -8.64 -5.24
CA ILE A 42 -11.96 -8.26 -6.59
C ILE A 42 -10.68 -8.13 -7.44
N PRO A 43 -10.43 -9.03 -8.41
CA PRO A 43 -9.22 -8.97 -9.23
C PRO A 43 -9.09 -7.67 -10.00
N PHE A 44 -7.85 -7.25 -10.26
CA PHE A 44 -7.55 -6.11 -11.13
C PHE A 44 -8.27 -6.24 -12.49
N SER A 45 -8.86 -5.13 -12.94
CA SER A 45 -9.48 -5.06 -14.27
C SER A 45 -8.43 -4.89 -15.37
N GLU A 46 -7.36 -4.16 -15.09
CA GLU A 46 -6.26 -3.83 -15.99
C GLU A 46 -5.18 -4.91 -16.05
N GLU A 47 -4.73 -5.23 -17.26
CA GLU A 47 -3.53 -6.02 -17.54
C GLU A 47 -2.32 -5.11 -17.74
N ILE A 48 -1.17 -5.50 -17.21
CA ILE A 48 0.08 -4.75 -17.38
C ILE A 48 1.18 -5.64 -17.94
N VAL A 49 2.15 -5.02 -18.62
CA VAL A 49 3.46 -5.62 -18.90
C VAL A 49 4.38 -5.25 -17.73
N LEU A 50 4.80 -6.23 -16.94
CA LEU A 50 5.55 -5.99 -15.70
C LEU A 50 6.89 -5.28 -15.97
N SER A 51 7.62 -5.67 -17.02
CA SER A 51 8.91 -5.08 -17.37
C SER A 51 8.77 -3.60 -17.73
N GLN A 52 7.69 -3.21 -18.41
CA GLN A 52 7.39 -1.81 -18.73
C GLN A 52 7.04 -1.00 -17.47
N ALA A 53 6.23 -1.58 -16.57
CA ALA A 53 5.86 -0.92 -15.32
C ALA A 53 7.09 -0.72 -14.40
N LEU A 54 7.99 -1.70 -14.34
CA LEU A 54 9.20 -1.62 -13.53
C LEU A 54 10.22 -0.63 -14.09
N ALA A 55 10.25 -0.42 -15.41
CA ALA A 55 11.12 0.57 -16.03
C ALA A 55 10.80 2.01 -15.58
N THR A 56 9.61 2.26 -15.04
CA THR A 56 9.19 3.58 -14.53
C THR A 56 9.28 3.72 -13.01
N ILE A 57 9.58 2.63 -12.29
CA ILE A 57 9.57 2.59 -10.82
C ILE A 57 11.02 2.52 -10.32
N PRO A 58 11.42 3.34 -9.32
CA PRO A 58 12.75 3.25 -8.73
C PRO A 58 13.08 1.84 -8.22
N GLU A 59 14.27 1.33 -8.54
CA GLU A 59 14.66 -0.05 -8.20
C GLU A 59 14.62 -0.35 -6.69
N ASN A 60 14.79 0.67 -5.86
CA ASN A 60 14.73 0.56 -4.41
C ASN A 60 13.29 0.44 -3.85
N TRP A 61 12.26 0.59 -4.68
CA TRP A 61 10.85 0.55 -4.29
C TRP A 61 10.20 -0.82 -4.40
N TYR A 62 10.82 -1.79 -5.07
CA TYR A 62 10.27 -3.14 -5.14
C TYR A 62 11.24 -4.19 -4.62
N SER A 63 10.68 -5.34 -4.26
CA SER A 63 11.42 -6.53 -3.85
C SER A 63 11.65 -7.46 -5.04
N THR A 64 12.38 -8.56 -4.82
CA THR A 64 12.65 -9.54 -5.88
C THR A 64 11.37 -10.10 -6.48
N ILE A 65 11.29 -10.10 -7.80
CA ILE A 65 10.19 -10.71 -8.56
C ILE A 65 10.33 -12.24 -8.43
N PRO A 66 9.27 -12.97 -8.08
CA PRO A 66 9.32 -14.43 -8.02
C PRO A 66 9.64 -15.06 -9.38
N ASN A 67 10.38 -16.17 -9.33
CA ASN A 67 10.60 -16.99 -10.52
C ASN A 67 9.26 -17.53 -11.05
N GLY A 68 9.07 -17.46 -12.37
CA GLY A 68 7.86 -17.96 -13.04
C GLY A 68 6.78 -16.90 -13.31
N ILE A 69 7.00 -15.65 -12.89
CA ILE A 69 6.15 -14.52 -13.34
C ILE A 69 6.63 -14.04 -14.70
N ASP A 70 5.76 -14.13 -15.71
CA ASP A 70 6.00 -13.54 -17.03
C ASP A 70 6.03 -12.02 -16.90
N GLN A 71 7.10 -11.41 -17.39
CA GLN A 71 7.30 -9.97 -17.28
C GLN A 71 6.94 -9.20 -18.56
N ASP A 72 6.84 -9.89 -19.70
CA ASP A 72 6.76 -9.27 -21.02
C ASP A 72 5.40 -9.46 -21.69
N THR A 73 4.54 -10.34 -21.16
CA THR A 73 3.15 -10.50 -21.60
C THR A 73 2.19 -9.72 -20.70
N PRO A 74 1.24 -8.94 -21.27
CA PRO A 74 0.17 -8.29 -20.49
C PRO A 74 -0.60 -9.31 -19.64
N SER A 75 -0.68 -9.08 -18.33
CA SER A 75 -1.52 -9.92 -17.45
C SER A 75 -1.96 -9.22 -16.16
N LYS A 76 -3.09 -9.68 -15.62
CA LYS A 76 -3.59 -9.28 -14.30
C LYS A 76 -2.75 -9.88 -13.17
N THR A 77 -2.14 -11.03 -13.42
CA THR A 77 -1.20 -11.67 -12.49
C THR A 77 0.07 -10.82 -12.35
N ALA A 78 0.59 -10.26 -13.45
CA ALA A 78 1.69 -9.29 -13.40
C ALA A 78 1.32 -8.06 -12.56
N HIS A 79 0.10 -7.54 -12.72
CA HIS A 79 -0.42 -6.44 -11.90
C HIS A 79 -0.44 -6.80 -10.41
N SER A 80 -0.98 -7.99 -10.09
CA SER A 80 -1.04 -8.52 -8.73
C SER A 80 0.34 -8.59 -8.09
N TRP A 81 1.31 -9.13 -8.83
CA TRP A 81 2.69 -9.24 -8.36
C TRP A 81 3.40 -7.91 -8.26
N LEU A 82 3.17 -6.95 -9.17
CA LEU A 82 3.72 -5.61 -9.06
C LEU A 82 3.31 -4.95 -7.73
N THR A 83 2.01 -4.94 -7.45
CA THR A 83 1.47 -4.37 -6.21
C THR A 83 2.03 -5.12 -4.98
N LYS A 84 2.15 -6.46 -5.07
CA LYS A 84 2.73 -7.27 -3.99
C LYS A 84 4.21 -6.92 -3.70
N ILE A 85 5.05 -6.83 -4.73
CA ILE A 85 6.49 -6.60 -4.53
C ILE A 85 6.80 -5.19 -4.03
N LEU A 86 5.97 -4.20 -4.39
CA LEU A 86 5.98 -2.84 -3.82
C LEU A 86 5.64 -2.91 -2.33
N ALA A 87 4.54 -3.56 -1.97
CA ALA A 87 4.11 -3.66 -0.57
C ALA A 87 5.14 -4.37 0.33
N ILE A 88 5.74 -5.47 -0.15
CA ILE A 88 6.82 -6.17 0.57
C ILE A 88 8.01 -5.24 0.83
N ARG A 89 8.41 -4.48 -0.19
CA ARG A 89 9.53 -3.55 -0.05
C ARG A 89 9.18 -2.40 0.89
N LEU A 90 7.95 -1.90 0.83
CA LEU A 90 7.46 -0.85 1.71
C LEU A 90 7.45 -1.29 3.18
N ALA A 91 6.97 -2.51 3.46
CA ALA A 91 7.06 -3.11 4.79
C ALA A 91 8.52 -3.18 5.29
N SER A 92 9.44 -3.58 4.41
CA SER A 92 10.87 -3.65 4.72
C SER A 92 11.50 -2.28 4.99
N ARG A 93 10.90 -1.19 4.48
CA ARG A 93 11.30 0.19 4.74
C ARG A 93 10.69 0.78 6.02
N GLY A 94 9.83 0.02 6.70
CA GLY A 94 9.17 0.44 7.94
C GLY A 94 7.69 0.84 7.80
N GLY A 95 7.12 0.73 6.59
CA GLY A 95 5.69 0.95 6.39
C GLY A 95 4.84 -0.06 7.16
N GLN A 96 3.83 0.41 7.87
CA GLN A 96 2.90 -0.41 8.63
C GLN A 96 1.62 -0.65 7.82
N PHE A 97 1.09 -1.86 7.88
CA PHE A 97 -0.13 -2.25 7.18
C PHE A 97 -1.18 -2.73 8.19
N LEU A 98 -2.30 -2.01 8.26
CA LEU A 98 -3.50 -2.46 8.95
C LEU A 98 -4.44 -3.06 7.91
N LEU A 99 -4.24 -4.36 7.66
CA LEU A 99 -5.08 -5.17 6.77
C LEU A 99 -6.44 -5.45 7.40
N ARG A 100 -7.44 -5.82 6.59
CA ARG A 100 -8.82 -6.07 7.04
C ARG A 100 -9.37 -4.95 7.93
N THR A 101 -9.01 -3.70 7.63
CA THR A 101 -9.33 -2.54 8.48
C THR A 101 -10.22 -1.57 7.73
N THR A 102 -11.39 -1.30 8.31
CA THR A 102 -12.38 -0.35 7.79
C THR A 102 -12.30 0.94 8.59
N ILE A 103 -12.20 2.07 7.89
CA ILE A 103 -12.28 3.40 8.50
C ILE A 103 -13.74 3.71 8.83
N LEU A 104 -14.00 4.13 10.07
CA LEU A 104 -15.32 4.48 10.56
C LEU A 104 -15.59 5.99 10.45
N GLU A 105 -14.59 6.80 10.83
CA GLU A 105 -14.69 8.26 10.88
C GLU A 105 -13.29 8.89 10.73
N ILE A 106 -13.26 10.07 10.10
CA ILE A 106 -12.08 10.93 10.03
C ILE A 106 -12.48 12.26 10.66
N ASP A 107 -11.86 12.61 11.78
CA ASP A 107 -12.04 13.90 12.45
C ASP A 107 -10.89 14.81 12.01
N GLU A 108 -11.14 15.67 11.03
CA GLU A 108 -10.12 16.58 10.48
C GLU A 108 -9.71 17.67 11.47
N ASP A 109 -10.60 18.10 12.37
CA ASP A 109 -10.32 19.13 13.38
C ASP A 109 -9.33 18.61 14.42
N ARG A 110 -9.45 17.32 14.79
CA ARG A 110 -8.56 16.65 15.74
C ARG A 110 -7.42 15.88 15.09
N GLN A 111 -7.45 15.76 13.75
CA GLN A 111 -6.55 14.94 12.95
C GLN A 111 -6.50 13.48 13.44
N GLU A 112 -7.67 12.88 13.62
CA GLU A 112 -7.85 11.53 14.15
C GLU A 112 -8.61 10.64 13.16
N ILE A 113 -8.23 9.37 13.08
CA ILE A 113 -8.91 8.33 12.28
C ILE A 113 -9.42 7.27 13.22
N SER A 114 -10.74 7.10 13.25
CA SER A 114 -11.38 5.98 13.94
C SER A 114 -11.52 4.80 12.99
N PHE A 115 -11.11 3.61 13.41
CA PHE A 115 -11.15 2.42 12.57
C PHE A 115 -11.56 1.16 13.32
N ARG A 116 -12.02 0.17 12.56
CA ARG A 116 -12.26 -1.20 13.01
C ARG A 116 -11.36 -2.14 12.22
N GLY A 117 -10.44 -2.79 12.91
CA GLY A 117 -9.50 -3.75 12.33
C GLY A 117 -9.95 -5.20 12.50
N GLY A 118 -9.59 -6.05 11.54
CA GLY A 118 -9.77 -7.50 11.60
C GLY A 118 -8.55 -8.27 12.10
N GLY A 119 -7.45 -7.57 12.43
CA GLY A 119 -6.16 -8.15 12.84
C GLY A 119 -5.91 -8.10 14.36
N SER A 120 -4.64 -8.06 14.76
CA SER A 120 -4.23 -7.94 16.18
C SER A 120 -4.67 -6.63 16.82
N ILE A 121 -4.86 -5.58 16.02
CA ILE A 121 -5.50 -4.33 16.42
C ILE A 121 -6.95 -4.42 15.95
N GLY A 122 -7.89 -4.66 16.87
CA GLY A 122 -9.30 -4.89 16.53
C GLY A 122 -10.11 -3.61 16.26
N SER A 123 -9.73 -2.50 16.86
CA SER A 123 -10.32 -1.17 16.64
C SER A 123 -9.52 -0.13 17.40
N GLY A 124 -9.51 1.10 16.91
CA GLY A 124 -8.74 2.16 17.55
C GLY A 124 -9.06 3.54 17.00
N VAL A 125 -8.35 4.51 17.57
CA VAL A 125 -8.28 5.88 17.07
C VAL A 125 -6.79 6.21 16.98
N ASP A 126 -6.32 6.52 15.77
CA ASP A 126 -4.95 6.92 15.52
C ASP A 126 -4.93 8.39 15.09
N SER A 127 -4.00 9.17 15.62
CA SER A 127 -3.74 10.54 15.16
C SER A 127 -2.83 10.54 13.93
N TYR A 128 -2.93 11.57 13.09
CA TYR A 128 -2.06 11.76 11.92
C TYR A 128 -1.60 13.21 11.78
N ASP A 129 -0.42 13.41 11.20
CA ASP A 129 0.04 14.71 10.72
C ASP A 129 -0.45 14.95 9.27
N GLU A 130 -0.42 13.91 8.43
CA GLU A 130 -0.87 13.94 7.04
C GLU A 130 -1.78 12.75 6.71
N LEU A 131 -2.80 12.98 5.87
CA LEU A 131 -3.75 11.98 5.41
C LEU A 131 -3.84 11.98 3.89
N TYR A 132 -3.70 10.80 3.28
CA TYR A 132 -3.91 10.58 1.85
C TYR A 132 -4.95 9.48 1.63
N ASP A 133 -6.03 9.78 0.90
CA ASP A 133 -7.13 8.82 0.66
C ASP A 133 -7.12 8.31 -0.80
N PHE A 134 -6.98 6.99 -0.95
CA PHE A 134 -6.92 6.26 -2.23
C PHE A 134 -7.94 5.11 -2.31
N ARG A 135 -8.97 5.10 -1.45
CA ARG A 135 -10.02 4.08 -1.46
C ARG A 135 -10.94 4.18 -2.68
#